data_AF-A0A973ATI0-F1
#
_entry.id   AF-A0A973ATI0-F1
#
_cell.length_a   1.000
_cell.length_b   1.000
_cell.length_c   1.000
_cell.angle_alpha   90.00
_cell.angle_beta   90.00
_cell.angle_gamma   90.00
#
_symmetry.space_group_name_H-M   'P 1'
#
loop_
_entity.id
_entity.type
_entity.pdbx_description
1 polymer ?
#
loop_
_entity_poly.entity_id
_entity_poly.type
_entity_poly.pdbx_seq_one_letter_code
_entity_poly.pdbx_strand_id
1 'polypeptide(L)'
;MSDRHFDYDCIFVGGGLANCLFAYWMKKNKPELKLLVLEKADRLGGNHTWSFHERDLSVSQMDIIKPFISKEWPGYNVAFPKYHRKISSRYFSVRSDSFYEKIVKELTFEFGVDVMGVAPHNVTAKGTKNWSARCVVDGRGFAEINPEMVGYQKFLGLEITLESPHGLTLPLIMDAKCPQENSFRFFYCLPWDERTLLIEDTRYSDTGEVDLDYFRAEIKKYCDQKGWKILKIGREEVGSLPIPLRARFLGFNDQNPDHWVQKLVSCVGVRGGFFHSTTGYSLSEAIRLVHKLKNIKELS
;
A
#
# COMPACT_ATOMS: atom_id res chain seq x y z
N MET A 1 13.71 -39.90 -5.46
CA MET A 1 13.71 -38.48 -5.89
C MET A 1 14.74 -37.80 -5.01
N SER A 2 15.79 -37.19 -5.57
CA SER A 2 16.80 -36.51 -4.76
C SER A 2 16.13 -35.40 -3.95
N ASP A 3 16.39 -35.34 -2.64
CA ASP A 3 15.94 -34.25 -1.79
C ASP A 3 16.56 -32.95 -2.33
N ARG A 4 15.74 -32.12 -3.01
CA ARG A 4 16.17 -30.75 -3.34
C ARG A 4 16.39 -30.02 -2.02
N HIS A 5 17.63 -29.66 -1.75
CA HIS A 5 17.96 -28.79 -0.65
C HIS A 5 17.56 -27.36 -1.01
N PHE A 6 16.72 -26.74 -0.18
CA PHE A 6 16.30 -25.35 -0.32
C PHE A 6 16.84 -24.55 0.86
N ASP A 7 17.33 -23.35 0.60
CA ASP A 7 17.88 -22.47 1.64
C ASP A 7 16.77 -21.91 2.54
N TYR A 8 15.55 -21.76 2.01
CA TYR A 8 14.38 -21.19 2.68
C TYR A 8 13.11 -22.00 2.40
N ASP A 9 12.13 -21.92 3.30
CA ASP A 9 10.80 -22.46 3.03
C ASP A 9 10.01 -21.50 2.12
N CYS A 10 10.11 -20.19 2.36
CA CYS A 10 9.49 -19.19 1.52
C CYS A 10 10.34 -17.93 1.38
N ILE A 11 10.47 -17.43 0.15
CA ILE A 11 11.07 -16.13 -0.15
C ILE A 11 9.99 -15.19 -0.67
N PHE A 12 9.92 -14.01 -0.07
CA PHE A 12 9.08 -12.90 -0.49
C PHE A 12 9.92 -11.89 -1.24
N VAL A 13 9.65 -11.69 -2.53
CA VAL A 13 10.33 -10.72 -3.37
C VAL A 13 9.55 -9.41 -3.39
N GLY A 14 10.14 -8.35 -2.85
CA GLY A 14 9.50 -7.07 -2.56
C GLY A 14 9.02 -7.02 -1.10
N GLY A 15 9.45 -6.00 -0.38
CA GLY A 15 9.13 -5.71 1.01
C GLY A 15 7.95 -4.75 1.20
N GLY A 16 7.01 -4.72 0.25
CA GLY A 16 5.78 -3.92 0.37
C GLY A 16 4.76 -4.50 1.36
N LEU A 17 3.61 -3.82 1.49
CA LEU A 17 2.53 -4.16 2.43
C LEU A 17 2.11 -5.64 2.36
N ALA A 18 1.81 -6.15 1.15
CA ALA A 18 1.24 -7.48 0.97
C ALA A 18 2.19 -8.59 1.44
N ASN A 19 3.44 -8.54 0.99
CA ASN A 19 4.46 -9.50 1.38
C ASN A 19 4.81 -9.40 2.86
N CYS A 20 4.97 -8.18 3.41
CA CYS A 20 5.30 -8.02 4.82
C CYS A 20 4.17 -8.51 5.74
N LEU A 21 2.90 -8.24 5.39
CA LEU A 21 1.76 -8.79 6.13
C LEU A 21 1.72 -10.31 6.06
N PHE A 22 1.96 -10.89 4.89
CA PHE A 22 1.92 -12.33 4.73
C PHE A 22 3.08 -13.02 5.46
N ALA A 23 4.31 -12.52 5.28
CA ALA A 23 5.50 -13.00 5.97
C ALA A 23 5.34 -12.88 7.49
N TYR A 24 4.83 -11.75 8.00
CA TYR A 24 4.60 -11.55 9.42
C TYR A 24 3.56 -12.53 9.97
N TRP A 25 2.45 -12.69 9.26
CA TRP A 25 1.43 -13.66 9.65
C TRP A 25 2.00 -15.09 9.68
N MET A 26 2.77 -15.50 8.66
CA MET A 26 3.43 -16.80 8.64
C MET A 26 4.41 -16.94 9.79
N LYS A 27 5.27 -15.95 10.05
CA LYS A 27 6.24 -16.02 11.14
C LYS A 27 5.58 -16.20 12.52
N LYS A 28 4.44 -15.55 12.76
CA LYS A 28 3.70 -15.66 14.02
C LYS A 28 2.97 -16.98 14.19
N ASN A 29 2.50 -17.59 13.10
CA ASN A 29 1.68 -18.81 13.16
C ASN A 29 2.48 -20.10 12.86
N LYS A 30 3.65 -19.96 12.22
CA LYS A 30 4.54 -21.03 11.75
C LYS A 30 6.01 -20.61 11.98
N PRO A 31 6.41 -20.42 13.25
CA PRO A 31 7.70 -19.83 13.61
C PRO A 31 8.91 -20.67 13.16
N GLU A 32 8.70 -21.97 12.90
CA GLU A 32 9.67 -22.94 12.40
C GLU A 32 10.07 -22.71 10.94
N LEU A 33 9.22 -22.07 10.14
CA LEU A 33 9.51 -21.82 8.73
C LEU A 33 10.64 -20.80 8.59
N LYS A 34 11.60 -21.12 7.72
CA LYS A 34 12.69 -20.23 7.35
C LYS A 34 12.23 -19.30 6.23
N LEU A 35 11.81 -18.10 6.62
CA LEU A 35 11.30 -17.06 5.71
C LEU A 35 12.37 -16.01 5.42
N LEU A 36 12.35 -15.46 4.22
CA LEU A 36 13.19 -14.31 3.84
C LEU A 36 12.41 -13.29 3.02
N VAL A 37 12.53 -12.01 3.37
CA VAL A 37 12.02 -10.90 2.54
C VAL A 37 13.19 -10.22 1.83
N LEU A 38 13.13 -10.12 0.51
CA LEU A 38 14.10 -9.40 -0.30
C LEU A 38 13.52 -8.06 -0.71
N GLU A 39 14.16 -6.95 -0.38
CA GLU A 39 13.73 -5.60 -0.71
C GLU A 39 14.85 -4.82 -1.40
N LYS A 40 14.48 -4.07 -2.44
CA LYS A 40 15.40 -3.23 -3.21
C LYS A 40 15.74 -1.95 -2.46
N ALA A 41 14.77 -1.36 -1.79
CA ALA A 41 14.94 -0.20 -0.93
C ALA A 41 15.71 -0.56 0.36
N ASP A 42 15.98 0.46 1.16
CA ASP A 42 16.59 0.37 2.49
C ASP A 42 15.56 0.16 3.61
N ARG A 43 14.29 -0.06 3.23
CA ARG A 43 13.17 -0.09 4.17
C ARG A 43 12.02 -0.99 3.70
N LEU A 44 11.49 -1.79 4.63
CA LEU A 44 10.24 -2.54 4.45
C LEU A 44 9.01 -1.64 4.67
N GLY A 45 7.92 -1.94 3.98
CA GLY A 45 6.64 -1.23 4.11
C GLY A 45 6.61 0.14 3.41
N GLY A 46 7.71 0.60 2.83
CA GLY A 46 7.78 1.87 2.12
C GLY A 46 7.43 3.08 2.98
N ASN A 47 6.81 4.08 2.35
CA ASN A 47 6.39 5.33 2.96
C ASN A 47 4.93 5.63 2.58
N HIS A 48 4.01 5.07 3.36
CA HIS A 48 2.58 5.13 3.09
C HIS A 48 1.75 5.32 4.37
N THR A 49 0.54 5.86 4.18
CA THR A 49 -0.59 5.72 5.11
C THR A 49 -1.64 4.83 4.47
N TRP A 50 -1.83 3.63 4.99
CA TRP A 50 -2.90 2.75 4.50
C TRP A 50 -4.14 2.93 5.35
N SER A 51 -5.19 3.46 4.74
CA SER A 51 -6.47 3.67 5.41
C SER A 51 -7.54 2.74 4.87
N PHE A 52 -8.48 2.34 5.72
CA PHE A 52 -9.55 1.42 5.36
C PHE A 52 -10.80 1.63 6.21
N HIS A 53 -11.95 1.26 5.66
CA HIS A 53 -13.23 1.30 6.35
C HIS A 53 -13.42 0.02 7.18
N GLU A 54 -14.13 0.13 8.30
CA GLU A 54 -14.53 -1.02 9.11
C GLU A 54 -15.16 -2.15 8.29
N ARG A 55 -16.03 -1.77 7.35
CA ARG A 55 -16.80 -2.70 6.51
C ARG A 55 -15.99 -3.35 5.39
N ASP A 56 -14.74 -2.94 5.21
CA ASP A 56 -13.86 -3.57 4.22
C ASP A 56 -13.41 -4.96 4.67
N LEU A 57 -13.45 -5.24 5.98
CA LEU A 57 -12.93 -6.47 6.59
C LEU A 57 -13.99 -7.17 7.43
N SER A 58 -13.99 -8.51 7.43
CA SER A 58 -14.69 -9.29 8.45
C SER A 58 -14.00 -9.18 9.81
N VAL A 59 -14.66 -9.60 10.89
CA VAL A 59 -14.06 -9.64 12.24
C VAL A 59 -12.75 -10.43 12.25
N SER A 60 -12.74 -11.62 11.66
CA SER A 60 -11.55 -12.48 11.58
C SER A 60 -10.42 -11.93 10.72
N GLN A 61 -10.74 -11.03 9.78
CA GLN A 61 -9.76 -10.31 8.97
C GLN A 61 -9.21 -9.10 9.73
N MET A 62 -10.06 -8.40 10.47
CA MET A 62 -9.66 -7.30 11.35
C MET A 62 -8.60 -7.75 12.36
N ASP A 63 -8.73 -8.95 12.93
CA ASP A 63 -7.75 -9.48 13.89
C ASP A 63 -6.32 -9.59 13.31
N ILE A 64 -6.18 -9.78 11.99
CA ILE A 64 -4.87 -9.86 11.32
C ILE A 64 -4.20 -8.48 11.29
N ILE A 65 -4.95 -7.42 10.99
CA ILE A 65 -4.39 -6.06 10.86
C ILE A 65 -4.37 -5.28 12.18
N LYS A 66 -5.19 -5.68 13.16
CA LYS A 66 -5.34 -5.01 14.46
C LYS A 66 -4.01 -4.64 15.13
N PRO A 67 -2.96 -5.50 15.14
CA PRO A 67 -1.68 -5.14 15.73
C PRO A 67 -0.99 -3.96 15.03
N PHE A 68 -1.34 -3.60 13.80
CA PHE A 68 -0.68 -2.55 13.02
C PHE A 68 -1.45 -1.23 12.98
N ILE A 69 -2.70 -1.21 13.44
CA ILE A 69 -3.54 0.01 13.44
C ILE A 69 -2.85 1.11 14.25
N SER A 70 -2.56 2.23 13.60
CA SER A 70 -1.96 3.42 14.21
C SER A 70 -3.01 4.35 14.79
N LYS A 71 -4.17 4.44 14.13
CA LYS A 71 -5.28 5.29 14.58
C LYS A 71 -6.62 4.70 14.16
N GLU A 72 -7.62 4.90 15.03
CA GLU A 72 -9.01 4.55 14.83
C GLU A 72 -9.86 5.80 15.09
N TRP A 73 -10.88 6.00 14.25
CA TRP A 73 -11.89 7.03 14.45
C TRP A 73 -13.29 6.40 14.42
N PRO A 74 -14.26 6.91 15.21
CA PRO A 74 -15.61 6.34 15.29
C PRO A 74 -16.48 6.64 14.06
N GLY A 75 -15.95 7.40 13.10
CA GLY A 75 -16.66 7.88 11.93
C GLY A 75 -15.73 8.70 11.02
N TYR A 76 -16.29 9.23 9.95
CA TYR A 76 -15.58 10.12 9.02
C TYR A 76 -16.57 11.04 8.31
N ASN A 77 -16.03 12.10 7.70
CA ASN A 77 -16.78 13.11 6.98
C ASN A 77 -16.48 13.04 5.48
N VAL A 78 -17.48 13.38 4.67
CA VAL A 78 -17.35 13.72 3.25
C VAL A 78 -18.00 15.06 2.98
N ALA A 79 -17.42 15.83 2.06
CA ALA A 79 -17.90 17.16 1.69
C ALA A 79 -17.80 17.36 0.17
N PHE A 80 -18.91 17.75 -0.43
CA PHE A 80 -19.07 18.17 -1.81
C PHE A 80 -19.69 19.58 -1.82
N PRO A 81 -19.67 20.32 -2.93
CA PRO A 81 -20.10 21.72 -2.96
C PRO A 81 -21.47 22.01 -2.34
N LYS A 82 -22.44 21.08 -2.49
CA LYS A 82 -23.80 21.21 -1.93
C LYS A 82 -24.13 20.21 -0.82
N TYR A 83 -23.22 19.26 -0.53
CA TYR A 83 -23.52 18.14 0.35
C TYR A 83 -22.43 17.96 1.39
N HIS A 84 -22.84 17.71 2.61
CA HIS A 84 -21.94 17.29 3.67
C HIS A 84 -22.59 16.15 4.43
N ARG A 85 -21.80 15.12 4.74
CA ARG A 85 -22.28 13.97 5.49
C ARG A 85 -21.22 13.49 6.46
N LYS A 86 -21.63 13.32 7.71
CA LYS A 86 -20.94 12.48 8.70
C LYS A 86 -21.43 11.04 8.55
N ILE A 87 -20.50 10.11 8.46
CA ILE A 87 -20.77 8.68 8.36
C ILE A 87 -20.32 8.03 9.67
N SER A 88 -21.27 7.41 10.37
CA SER A 88 -21.06 6.68 11.63
C SER A 88 -20.63 5.25 11.36
N SER A 89 -19.47 5.08 10.72
CA SER A 89 -18.80 3.79 10.50
C SER A 89 -17.33 3.99 10.79
N ARG A 90 -16.70 3.06 11.52
CA ARG A 90 -15.33 3.27 11.97
C ARG A 90 -14.36 3.33 10.78
N TYR A 91 -13.32 4.12 10.98
CA TYR A 91 -12.26 4.33 10.00
C TYR A 91 -10.92 4.12 10.66
N PHE A 92 -9.98 3.53 9.93
CA PHE A 92 -8.71 3.10 10.47
C PHE A 92 -7.58 3.53 9.55
N SER A 93 -6.42 3.81 10.14
CA SER A 93 -5.18 4.04 9.39
C SER A 93 -4.01 3.30 10.02
N VAL A 94 -3.15 2.77 9.15
CA VAL A 94 -1.85 2.17 9.47
C VAL A 94 -0.78 3.04 8.86
N ARG A 95 0.11 3.58 9.69
CA ARG A 95 1.29 4.31 9.25
C ARG A 95 2.43 3.35 8.98
N SER A 96 3.11 3.53 7.85
CA SER A 96 4.28 2.73 7.47
C SER A 96 5.43 2.78 8.48
N ASP A 97 5.57 3.84 9.28
CA ASP A 97 6.54 3.92 10.39
C ASP A 97 6.27 2.86 11.46
N SER A 98 5.06 2.86 11.99
CA SER A 98 4.55 1.96 13.02
C SER A 98 4.47 0.52 12.51
N PHE A 99 4.14 0.34 11.23
CA PHE A 99 4.16 -0.96 10.57
C PHE A 99 5.57 -1.53 10.51
N TYR A 100 6.53 -0.76 9.98
CA TYR A 100 7.94 -1.14 9.89
C TYR A 100 8.51 -1.55 11.24
N GLU A 101 8.34 -0.74 12.28
CA GLU A 101 8.88 -1.00 13.63
C GLU A 101 8.46 -2.35 14.21
N LYS A 102 7.28 -2.86 13.79
CA LYS A 102 6.77 -4.15 14.22
C LYS A 102 7.32 -5.28 13.37
N ILE A 103 7.33 -5.13 12.05
CA ILE A 103 7.75 -6.22 11.15
C ILE A 103 9.27 -6.48 11.20
N VAL A 104 10.11 -5.45 11.37
CA VAL A 104 11.57 -5.65 11.35
C VAL A 104 12.11 -6.36 12.58
N LYS A 105 11.33 -6.43 13.66
CA LYS A 105 11.68 -7.18 14.87
C LYS A 105 11.43 -8.69 14.72
N GLU A 106 10.60 -9.07 13.75
CA GLU A 106 10.08 -10.43 13.60
C GLU A 106 10.58 -11.11 12.33
N LEU A 107 10.76 -10.33 11.26
CA LEU A 107 11.11 -10.84 9.95
C LEU A 107 12.62 -10.87 9.72
N THR A 108 13.07 -11.90 9.02
CA THR A 108 14.39 -11.93 8.38
C THR A 108 14.28 -11.28 7.00
N PHE A 109 15.15 -10.33 6.69
CA PHE A 109 15.12 -9.59 5.44
C PHE A 109 16.53 -9.21 4.96
N GLU A 110 16.63 -8.91 3.67
CA GLU A 110 17.81 -8.29 3.06
C GLU A 110 17.40 -7.07 2.22
N PHE A 111 18.10 -5.95 2.43
CA PHE A 111 17.91 -4.69 1.69
C PHE A 111 18.90 -4.55 0.53
N GLY A 112 18.63 -3.62 -0.39
CA GLY A 112 19.50 -3.37 -1.54
C GLY A 112 19.51 -4.48 -2.59
N VAL A 113 18.54 -5.40 -2.53
CA VAL A 113 18.49 -6.57 -3.42
C VAL A 113 17.70 -6.23 -4.68
N ASP A 114 18.41 -5.93 -5.77
CA ASP A 114 17.81 -5.69 -7.08
C ASP A 114 17.54 -7.03 -7.79
N VAL A 115 16.36 -7.60 -7.56
CA VAL A 115 15.95 -8.90 -8.12
C VAL A 115 15.69 -8.79 -9.63
N MET A 116 16.44 -9.59 -10.40
CA MET A 116 16.37 -9.64 -11.86
C MET A 116 15.47 -10.78 -12.36
N GLY A 117 15.49 -11.92 -11.67
CA GLY A 117 14.74 -13.12 -12.05
C GLY A 117 14.00 -13.73 -10.88
N VAL A 118 12.75 -14.14 -11.14
CA VAL A 118 11.90 -14.82 -10.17
C VAL A 118 11.35 -16.08 -10.83
N ALA A 119 11.62 -17.22 -10.23
CA ALA A 119 11.09 -18.53 -10.61
C ALA A 119 10.43 -19.19 -9.38
N PRO A 120 9.61 -20.24 -9.54
CA PRO A 120 8.85 -20.84 -8.44
C PRO A 120 9.69 -21.28 -7.22
N HIS A 121 10.97 -21.59 -7.45
CA HIS A 121 11.89 -22.09 -6.42
C HIS A 121 13.24 -21.38 -6.36
N ASN A 122 13.43 -20.31 -7.14
CA ASN A 122 14.72 -19.63 -7.23
C ASN A 122 14.54 -18.13 -7.49
N VAL A 123 15.36 -17.32 -6.83
CA VAL A 123 15.43 -15.87 -7.04
C VAL A 123 16.86 -15.51 -7.43
N THR A 124 17.01 -14.71 -8.47
CA THR A 124 18.31 -14.17 -8.92
C THR A 124 18.30 -12.66 -8.80
N ALA A 125 19.37 -12.08 -8.25
CA ALA A 125 19.56 -10.64 -8.17
C ALA A 125 20.71 -10.17 -9.06
N LYS A 126 20.79 -8.85 -9.28
CA LYS A 126 21.90 -8.23 -9.98
C LYS A 126 23.23 -8.62 -9.31
N GLY A 127 24.16 -9.16 -10.09
CA GLY A 127 25.39 -9.79 -9.59
C GLY A 127 25.32 -11.32 -9.68
N THR A 128 25.90 -12.03 -8.71
CA THR A 128 25.99 -13.51 -8.69
C THR A 128 25.21 -14.15 -7.53
N LYS A 129 24.43 -13.38 -6.78
CA LYS A 129 23.69 -13.90 -5.63
C LYS A 129 22.37 -14.53 -6.06
N ASN A 130 22.16 -15.77 -5.62
CA ASN A 130 20.96 -16.56 -5.85
C ASN A 130 20.44 -17.09 -4.52
N TRP A 131 19.13 -17.27 -4.42
CA TRP A 131 18.48 -17.87 -3.27
C TRP A 131 17.52 -18.95 -3.74
N SER A 132 17.48 -20.07 -3.02
CA SER A 132 16.55 -21.17 -3.32
C SER A 132 15.47 -21.30 -2.24
N ALA A 133 14.23 -21.60 -2.64
CA ALA A 133 13.14 -21.81 -1.69
C ALA A 133 12.12 -22.85 -2.18
N ARG A 134 11.39 -23.46 -1.24
CA ARG A 134 10.25 -24.32 -1.59
C ARG A 134 9.15 -23.53 -2.30
N CYS A 135 8.94 -22.27 -1.89
CA CYS A 135 7.98 -21.35 -2.51
C CYS A 135 8.58 -19.95 -2.65
N VAL A 136 8.31 -19.29 -3.79
CA VAL A 136 8.66 -17.89 -4.01
C VAL A 136 7.39 -17.09 -4.28
N VAL A 137 7.25 -15.97 -3.58
CA VAL A 137 6.13 -15.04 -3.68
C VAL A 137 6.60 -13.69 -4.22
N ASP A 138 6.12 -13.29 -5.39
CA ASP A 138 6.41 -11.99 -5.98
C ASP A 138 5.35 -10.96 -5.56
N GLY A 139 5.76 -10.05 -4.68
CA GLY A 139 4.95 -8.94 -4.18
C GLY A 139 5.60 -7.59 -4.46
N ARG A 140 6.43 -7.50 -5.50
CA ARG A 140 6.97 -6.22 -5.99
C ARG A 140 5.84 -5.26 -6.38
N GLY A 141 6.19 -4.03 -6.76
CA GLY A 141 5.23 -3.06 -7.30
C GLY A 141 4.54 -3.55 -8.59
N PHE A 142 3.82 -2.68 -9.27
CA PHE A 142 3.18 -3.04 -10.54
C PHE A 142 4.16 -3.68 -11.53
N ALA A 143 3.65 -4.65 -12.30
CA ALA A 143 4.33 -5.09 -13.52
C ALA A 143 4.27 -3.99 -14.59
N GLU A 144 4.77 -4.29 -15.78
CA GLU A 144 4.58 -3.39 -16.92
C GLU A 144 3.08 -3.15 -17.15
N ILE A 145 2.71 -1.87 -17.25
CA ILE A 145 1.32 -1.41 -17.42
C ILE A 145 1.21 -0.79 -18.79
N ASN A 146 0.15 -1.12 -19.53
CA ASN A 146 -0.19 -0.38 -20.73
C ASN A 146 -0.85 0.96 -20.33
N PRO A 147 -0.20 2.12 -20.58
CA PRO A 147 -0.73 3.42 -20.16
C PRO A 147 -2.04 3.79 -20.85
N GLU A 148 -2.37 3.21 -22.02
CA GLU A 148 -3.65 3.46 -22.72
C GLU A 148 -4.84 2.71 -22.10
N MET A 149 -4.59 1.81 -21.13
CA MET A 149 -5.62 0.99 -20.50
C MET A 149 -5.95 1.42 -19.07
N VAL A 150 -5.27 2.46 -18.56
CA VAL A 150 -5.41 2.94 -17.19
C VAL A 150 -5.60 4.45 -17.17
N GLY A 151 -6.38 4.93 -16.20
CA GLY A 151 -6.20 6.27 -15.66
C GLY A 151 -5.27 6.20 -14.45
N TYR A 152 -5.05 7.33 -13.80
CA TYR A 152 -4.22 7.41 -12.60
C TYR A 152 -4.96 8.16 -11.51
N GLN A 153 -4.92 7.62 -10.30
CA GLN A 153 -5.16 8.40 -9.10
C GLN A 153 -3.81 8.81 -8.55
N LYS A 154 -3.49 10.08 -8.67
CA LYS A 154 -2.27 10.67 -8.16
C LYS A 154 -2.51 11.50 -6.93
N PHE A 155 -1.52 11.55 -6.07
CA PHE A 155 -1.61 12.31 -4.85
C PHE A 155 -0.25 12.71 -4.29
N LEU A 156 -0.28 13.77 -3.49
CA LEU A 156 0.76 14.13 -2.56
C LEU A 156 0.11 14.40 -1.21
N GLY A 157 0.63 13.78 -0.16
CA GLY A 157 0.24 13.95 1.23
C GLY A 157 1.34 14.61 2.02
N LEU A 158 1.00 15.64 2.80
CA LEU A 158 1.89 16.27 3.78
C LEU A 158 1.36 16.02 5.19
N GLU A 159 2.19 15.43 6.03
CA GLU A 159 2.00 15.50 7.47
C GLU A 159 2.43 16.87 7.95
N ILE A 160 1.51 17.62 8.52
CA ILE A 160 1.74 18.97 9.00
C ILE A 160 1.39 19.07 10.49
N THR A 161 2.21 19.80 11.23
CA THR A 161 1.89 20.28 12.57
C THR A 161 1.53 21.75 12.47
N LEU A 162 0.42 22.14 13.07
CA LEU A 162 -0.11 23.50 13.06
C LEU A 162 0.27 24.28 14.33
N GLU A 163 0.23 25.62 14.26
CA GLU A 163 0.43 26.50 15.42
C GLU A 163 -0.68 26.37 16.47
N SER A 164 -1.92 26.19 16.02
CA SER A 164 -3.13 26.06 16.85
C SER A 164 -3.91 24.79 16.51
N PRO A 165 -4.78 24.29 17.40
CA PRO A 165 -5.60 23.11 17.11
C PRO A 165 -6.45 23.26 15.84
N HIS A 166 -6.50 22.24 14.99
CA HIS A 166 -7.24 22.28 13.72
C HIS A 166 -8.77 22.15 13.87
N GLY A 167 -9.25 21.66 15.00
CA GLY A 167 -10.68 21.45 15.28
C GLY A 167 -11.32 20.22 14.63
N LEU A 168 -10.63 19.51 13.73
CA LEU A 168 -11.09 18.20 13.24
C LEU A 168 -11.06 17.12 14.32
N THR A 169 -12.20 16.50 14.60
CA THR A 169 -12.30 15.32 15.49
C THR A 169 -12.46 14.00 14.72
N LEU A 170 -12.80 14.08 13.44
CA LEU A 170 -12.97 12.94 12.54
C LEU A 170 -12.21 13.21 11.23
N PRO A 171 -11.77 12.15 10.52
CA PRO A 171 -11.23 12.27 9.18
C PRO A 171 -12.20 12.97 8.24
N LEU A 172 -11.66 13.74 7.30
CA LEU A 172 -12.38 14.24 6.15
C LEU A 172 -11.81 13.53 4.92
N ILE A 173 -12.43 12.44 4.51
CA ILE A 173 -11.85 11.53 3.51
C ILE A 173 -12.10 11.97 2.07
N MET A 174 -12.94 12.98 1.86
CA MET A 174 -13.24 13.51 0.54
C MET A 174 -13.80 14.92 0.69
N ASP A 175 -12.93 15.94 0.68
CA ASP A 175 -13.31 17.35 0.54
C ASP A 175 -13.22 17.76 -0.93
N ALA A 176 -14.26 17.45 -1.69
CA ALA A 176 -14.40 17.80 -3.11
C ALA A 176 -15.00 19.21 -3.30
N LYS A 177 -14.93 20.08 -2.28
CA LYS A 177 -15.31 21.50 -2.40
C LYS A 177 -14.23 22.36 -3.06
N CYS A 178 -13.02 21.80 -3.24
CA CYS A 178 -11.95 22.47 -3.96
C CYS A 178 -12.29 22.63 -5.45
N PRO A 179 -11.67 23.62 -6.14
CA PRO A 179 -11.72 23.69 -7.59
C PRO A 179 -11.30 22.36 -8.24
N GLN A 180 -12.08 21.89 -9.22
CA GLN A 180 -11.88 20.56 -9.82
C GLN A 180 -10.83 20.54 -10.95
N GLU A 181 -10.56 21.68 -11.59
CA GLU A 181 -9.45 21.83 -12.56
C GLU A 181 -9.43 20.72 -13.65
N ASN A 182 -10.59 20.42 -14.26
CA ASN A 182 -10.79 19.38 -15.28
C ASN A 182 -10.44 17.95 -14.84
N SER A 183 -10.41 17.68 -13.53
CA SER A 183 -10.22 16.36 -12.96
C SER A 183 -11.20 16.13 -11.82
N PHE A 184 -11.46 14.87 -11.45
CA PHE A 184 -12.05 14.63 -10.14
C PHE A 184 -10.96 14.81 -9.08
N ARG A 185 -11.13 15.80 -8.21
CA ARG A 185 -10.13 16.23 -7.22
C ARG A 185 -10.77 16.39 -5.85
N PHE A 186 -10.05 16.01 -4.80
CA PHE A 186 -10.46 16.24 -3.43
C PHE A 186 -9.26 16.32 -2.50
N PHE A 187 -9.46 16.97 -1.35
CA PHE A 187 -8.53 16.87 -0.24
C PHE A 187 -8.95 15.79 0.75
N TYR A 188 -7.98 15.09 1.30
CA TYR A 188 -8.14 14.06 2.31
C TYR A 188 -7.38 14.48 3.57
N CYS A 189 -8.04 14.54 4.73
CA CYS A 189 -7.45 15.01 5.99
C CYS A 189 -7.59 13.95 7.10
N LEU A 190 -6.47 13.51 7.68
CA LEU A 190 -6.43 12.62 8.85
C LEU A 190 -5.87 13.35 10.07
N PRO A 191 -6.69 13.63 11.11
CA PRO A 191 -6.20 14.19 12.35
C PRO A 191 -5.53 13.12 13.22
N TRP A 192 -4.21 13.22 13.41
CA TRP A 192 -3.44 12.32 14.27
C TRP A 192 -3.57 12.69 15.75
N ASP A 193 -3.47 13.98 16.04
CA ASP A 193 -3.70 14.60 17.35
C ASP A 193 -4.46 15.93 17.18
N GLU A 194 -4.40 16.86 18.12
CA GLU A 194 -5.12 18.14 18.04
C GLU A 194 -4.51 19.13 17.03
N ARG A 195 -3.21 18.99 16.73
CA ARG A 195 -2.41 19.93 15.94
C ARG A 195 -1.72 19.28 14.74
N THR A 196 -1.61 17.96 14.71
CA THR A 196 -0.95 17.22 13.64
C THR A 196 -1.97 16.51 12.76
N LEU A 197 -1.89 16.73 11.45
CA LEU A 197 -2.72 16.04 10.47
C LEU A 197 -1.93 15.65 9.22
N LEU A 198 -2.35 14.58 8.55
CA LEU A 198 -2.02 14.34 7.15
C LEU A 198 -3.04 15.09 6.29
N ILE A 199 -2.60 15.92 5.35
CA ILE A 199 -3.42 16.48 4.27
C ILE A 199 -2.90 15.95 2.94
N GLU A 200 -3.76 15.33 2.16
CA GLU A 200 -3.46 14.84 0.83
C GLU A 200 -4.31 15.56 -0.22
N ASP A 201 -3.68 16.05 -1.28
CA ASP A 201 -4.36 16.50 -2.51
C ASP A 201 -4.38 15.32 -3.48
N THR A 202 -5.58 14.80 -3.77
CA THR A 202 -5.80 13.60 -4.57
C THR A 202 -6.54 13.95 -5.85
N ARG A 203 -6.09 13.43 -6.99
CA ARG A 203 -6.65 13.73 -8.32
C ARG A 203 -6.70 12.50 -9.22
N TYR A 204 -7.74 12.42 -10.05
CA TYR A 204 -7.80 11.46 -11.15
C TYR A 204 -7.35 12.11 -12.46
N SER A 205 -6.41 11.50 -13.17
CA SER A 205 -5.87 12.01 -14.45
C SER A 205 -5.53 10.90 -15.42
N ASP A 206 -5.44 11.24 -16.71
CA ASP A 206 -5.01 10.29 -17.75
C ASP A 206 -3.49 10.03 -17.73
N THR A 207 -2.71 10.89 -17.07
CA THR A 207 -1.26 10.74 -16.92
C THR A 207 -0.86 10.46 -15.49
N GLY A 208 0.23 9.70 -15.32
CA GLY A 208 0.77 9.31 -14.02
C GLY A 208 1.73 10.33 -13.39
N GLU A 209 2.07 11.41 -14.08
CA GLU A 209 3.02 12.41 -13.60
C GLU A 209 2.43 13.26 -12.47
N VAL A 210 3.25 13.48 -11.43
CA VAL A 210 2.91 14.27 -10.24
C VAL A 210 3.85 15.47 -10.17
N ASP A 211 3.30 16.66 -10.37
CA ASP A 211 4.02 17.92 -10.16
C ASP A 211 4.09 18.22 -8.65
N LEU A 212 5.21 17.84 -8.02
CA LEU A 212 5.35 17.89 -6.57
C LEU A 212 5.20 19.31 -6.01
N ASP A 213 5.80 20.31 -6.67
CA ASP A 213 5.79 21.69 -6.18
C ASP A 213 4.39 22.29 -6.29
N TYR A 214 3.67 21.98 -7.38
CA TYR A 214 2.29 22.38 -7.54
C TYR A 214 1.37 21.76 -6.48
N PHE A 215 1.50 20.46 -6.20
CA PHE A 215 0.69 19.81 -5.16
C PHE A 215 1.00 20.36 -3.75
N ARG A 216 2.27 20.60 -3.42
CA ARG A 216 2.66 21.25 -2.15
C ARG A 216 2.04 22.63 -2.01
N ALA A 217 2.08 23.44 -3.08
CA ALA A 217 1.49 24.77 -3.08
C ALA A 217 -0.03 24.74 -2.87
N GLU A 218 -0.71 23.78 -3.49
CA GLU A 218 -2.15 23.62 -3.35
C GLU A 218 -2.56 23.13 -1.94
N ILE A 219 -1.78 22.26 -1.29
CA ILE A 219 -1.99 21.89 0.12
C ILE A 219 -1.80 23.10 1.04
N LYS A 220 -0.76 23.91 0.80
CA LYS A 220 -0.53 25.13 1.60
C LYS A 220 -1.70 26.10 1.45
N LYS A 221 -2.19 26.32 0.23
CA LYS A 221 -3.37 27.15 -0.05
C LYS A 221 -4.62 26.60 0.62
N TYR A 222 -4.81 25.29 0.64
CA TYR A 222 -5.91 24.65 1.37
C TYR A 222 -5.83 24.93 2.88
N CYS A 223 -4.63 24.86 3.48
CA CYS A 223 -4.41 25.25 4.88
C CYS A 223 -4.75 26.72 5.13
N ASP A 224 -4.25 27.62 4.27
CA ASP A 224 -4.50 29.06 4.37
C ASP A 224 -6.01 29.37 4.33
N GLN A 225 -6.78 28.70 3.46
CA GLN A 225 -8.25 28.82 3.38
C GLN A 225 -8.98 28.32 4.63
N LYS A 226 -8.42 27.35 5.35
CA LYS A 226 -8.96 26.85 6.62
C LYS A 226 -8.54 27.71 7.82
N GLY A 227 -7.66 28.70 7.63
CA GLY A 227 -7.03 29.45 8.71
C GLY A 227 -6.00 28.61 9.49
N TRP A 228 -5.52 27.51 8.93
CA TRP A 228 -4.54 26.62 9.55
C TRP A 228 -3.13 27.11 9.26
N LYS A 229 -2.47 27.68 10.27
CA LYS A 229 -1.08 28.11 10.18
C LYS A 229 -0.14 26.93 10.40
N ILE A 230 0.64 26.60 9.37
CA ILE A 230 1.61 25.49 9.41
C ILE A 230 2.81 25.91 10.25
N LEU A 231 3.07 25.17 11.33
CA LEU A 231 4.26 25.30 12.17
C LEU A 231 5.42 24.47 11.62
N LYS A 232 5.14 23.25 11.18
CA LYS A 232 6.14 22.30 10.68
C LYS A 232 5.53 21.41 9.60
N ILE A 233 6.29 21.17 8.53
CA ILE A 233 6.03 20.10 7.57
C ILE A 233 6.91 18.92 7.97
N GLY A 234 6.28 17.77 8.17
CA GLY A 234 6.92 16.52 8.56
C GLY A 234 7.09 15.60 7.36
N ARG A 235 6.48 14.42 7.42
CA ARG A 235 6.54 13.40 6.37
C ARG A 235 5.78 13.85 5.12
N GLU A 236 6.35 13.54 3.97
CA GLU A 236 5.69 13.66 2.67
C GLU A 236 5.45 12.26 2.10
N GLU A 237 4.27 12.01 1.56
CA GLU A 237 3.95 10.79 0.79
C GLU A 237 3.47 11.17 -0.61
N VAL A 238 3.92 10.41 -1.61
CA VAL A 238 3.59 10.66 -3.02
C VAL A 238 3.13 9.34 -3.63
N GLY A 239 2.08 9.39 -4.43
CA GLY A 239 1.60 8.22 -5.15
C GLY A 239 1.05 8.56 -6.51
N SER A 240 1.21 7.61 -7.43
CA SER A 240 0.56 7.60 -8.73
C SER A 240 0.09 6.16 -8.96
N LEU A 241 -1.20 5.93 -8.68
CA LEU A 241 -1.80 4.62 -8.68
C LEU A 241 -2.57 4.41 -9.99
N PRO A 242 -2.17 3.45 -10.84
CA PRO A 242 -2.94 3.05 -12.01
C PRO A 242 -4.33 2.55 -11.62
N ILE A 243 -5.34 3.11 -12.29
CA ILE A 243 -6.76 2.81 -12.15
C ILE A 243 -7.22 2.13 -13.45
N PRO A 244 -7.53 0.83 -13.44
CA PRO A 244 -7.91 0.10 -14.64
C PRO A 244 -9.18 0.67 -15.29
N LEU A 245 -9.09 1.05 -16.57
CA LEU A 245 -10.25 1.42 -17.39
C LEU A 245 -10.70 0.27 -18.29
N ARG A 246 -9.83 -0.72 -18.51
CA ARG A 246 -10.08 -1.88 -19.37
C ARG A 246 -9.57 -3.17 -18.71
N ALA A 247 -10.17 -4.30 -19.09
CA ALA A 247 -9.63 -5.62 -18.74
C ALA A 247 -8.24 -5.81 -19.37
N ARG A 248 -7.37 -6.62 -18.73
CA ARG A 248 -5.99 -6.91 -19.17
C ARG A 248 -4.99 -5.73 -19.13
N PHE A 249 -5.19 -4.77 -18.22
CA PHE A 249 -4.28 -3.64 -18.03
C PHE A 249 -2.89 -4.01 -17.49
N LEU A 250 -2.79 -5.10 -16.71
CA LEU A 250 -1.51 -5.68 -16.31
C LEU A 250 -0.96 -6.47 -17.49
N GLY A 251 0.27 -6.15 -17.89
CA GLY A 251 0.99 -6.72 -19.04
C GLY A 251 1.34 -8.20 -18.92
N PHE A 252 0.37 -9.06 -18.62
CA PHE A 252 0.42 -10.48 -18.91
C PHE A 252 0.39 -10.65 -20.44
N ASN A 253 1.53 -10.39 -21.07
CA ASN A 253 1.69 -10.46 -22.50
C ASN A 253 1.75 -11.93 -22.93
N ASP A 254 0.67 -12.42 -23.55
CA ASP A 254 0.60 -13.78 -24.10
C ASP A 254 1.66 -14.05 -25.20
N GLN A 255 2.35 -13.03 -25.71
CA GLN A 255 3.43 -13.17 -26.69
C GLN A 255 4.84 -13.23 -26.08
N ASN A 256 5.01 -13.09 -24.76
CA ASN A 256 6.30 -13.29 -24.13
C ASN A 256 6.53 -14.79 -23.88
N PRO A 257 7.56 -15.43 -24.47
CA PRO A 257 7.83 -16.85 -24.28
C PRO A 257 8.18 -17.23 -22.83
N ASP A 258 8.55 -16.28 -21.95
CA ASP A 258 8.76 -16.51 -20.51
C ASP A 258 7.49 -16.32 -19.66
N HIS A 259 6.36 -15.97 -20.29
CA HIS A 259 5.08 -15.73 -19.62
C HIS A 259 4.55 -16.96 -18.87
N TRP A 260 4.89 -18.18 -19.32
CA TRP A 260 4.50 -19.40 -18.60
C TRP A 260 5.23 -19.56 -17.25
N VAL A 261 6.48 -19.10 -17.13
CA VAL A 261 7.22 -19.11 -15.86
C VAL A 261 6.57 -18.12 -14.89
N GLN A 262 6.16 -16.95 -15.37
CA GLN A 262 5.42 -15.96 -14.57
C GLN A 262 4.05 -16.47 -14.12
N LYS A 263 3.38 -17.33 -14.91
CA LYS A 263 2.14 -18.03 -14.49
C LYS A 263 2.34 -19.03 -13.36
N LEU A 264 3.58 -19.49 -13.13
CA LEU A 264 3.92 -20.46 -12.07
C LEU A 264 4.42 -19.80 -10.79
N VAL A 265 4.78 -18.52 -10.82
CA VAL A 265 5.18 -17.76 -9.63
C VAL A 265 3.94 -17.22 -8.94
N SER A 266 3.86 -17.38 -7.62
CA SER A 266 2.77 -16.82 -6.83
C SER A 266 2.93 -15.31 -6.71
N CYS A 267 2.00 -14.54 -7.28
CA CYS A 267 2.01 -13.08 -7.20
C CYS A 267 1.01 -12.57 -6.16
N VAL A 268 1.36 -11.52 -5.43
CA VAL A 268 0.49 -10.90 -4.41
C VAL A 268 0.48 -9.37 -4.50
N GLY A 269 -0.42 -8.72 -3.78
CA GLY A 269 -0.57 -7.27 -3.81
C GLY A 269 -0.78 -6.74 -5.24
N VAL A 270 -0.24 -5.55 -5.53
CA VAL A 270 -0.40 -4.92 -6.84
C VAL A 270 0.25 -5.71 -7.98
N ARG A 271 1.31 -6.49 -7.71
CA ARG A 271 1.92 -7.43 -8.68
C ARG A 271 0.91 -8.49 -9.14
N GLY A 272 0.09 -8.98 -8.22
CA GLY A 272 -0.97 -9.95 -8.51
C GLY A 272 -2.32 -9.33 -8.89
N GLY A 273 -2.41 -8.00 -9.02
CA GLY A 273 -3.68 -7.31 -9.30
C GLY A 273 -4.64 -7.22 -8.10
N PHE A 274 -4.15 -7.45 -6.88
CA PHE A 274 -4.95 -7.41 -5.65
C PHE A 274 -5.01 -5.99 -5.07
N PHE A 275 -5.88 -5.16 -5.64
CA PHE A 275 -6.19 -3.80 -5.16
C PHE A 275 -7.58 -3.36 -5.62
N HIS A 276 -8.14 -2.34 -4.98
CA HIS A 276 -9.45 -1.80 -5.31
C HIS A 276 -9.39 -1.00 -6.62
N SER A 277 -10.19 -1.39 -7.60
CA SER A 277 -10.07 -0.88 -8.97
C SER A 277 -10.38 0.60 -9.13
N THR A 278 -11.15 1.22 -8.25
CA THR A 278 -11.46 2.66 -8.34
C THR A 278 -10.61 3.53 -7.43
N THR A 279 -9.99 2.99 -6.37
CA THR A 279 -9.25 3.79 -5.38
C THR A 279 -7.77 3.39 -5.27
N GLY A 280 -7.33 2.34 -5.96
CA GLY A 280 -5.96 1.82 -5.84
C GLY A 280 -5.62 1.21 -4.47
N TYR A 281 -6.56 1.18 -3.52
CA TYR A 281 -6.29 0.71 -2.15
C TYR A 281 -6.01 -0.79 -2.14
N SER A 282 -4.92 -1.20 -1.49
CA SER A 282 -4.46 -2.59 -1.49
C SER A 282 -4.50 -3.29 -0.13
N LEU A 283 -4.69 -2.55 0.98
CA LEU A 283 -4.63 -3.13 2.33
C LEU A 283 -5.69 -4.21 2.54
N SER A 284 -6.94 -3.90 2.22
CA SER A 284 -8.04 -4.84 2.45
C SER A 284 -7.88 -6.11 1.62
N GLU A 285 -7.38 -5.98 0.38
CA GLU A 285 -7.06 -7.11 -0.48
C GLU A 285 -5.88 -7.95 0.05
N ALA A 286 -4.82 -7.31 0.55
CA ALA A 286 -3.70 -8.01 1.19
C ALA A 286 -4.17 -8.84 2.40
N ILE A 287 -5.04 -8.27 3.24
CA ILE A 287 -5.60 -8.98 4.39
C ILE A 287 -6.53 -10.12 3.96
N ARG A 288 -7.40 -9.91 2.98
CA ARG A 288 -8.26 -10.97 2.42
C ARG A 288 -7.43 -12.14 1.88
N LEU A 289 -6.33 -11.83 1.20
CA LEU A 289 -5.40 -12.83 0.69
C LEU A 289 -4.76 -13.63 1.82
N VAL A 290 -4.14 -12.98 2.81
CA VAL A 290 -3.55 -13.66 3.98
C VAL A 290 -4.59 -14.53 4.69
N HIS A 291 -5.79 -13.99 4.89
CA HIS A 291 -6.90 -14.71 5.50
C HIS A 291 -7.37 -15.92 4.69
N LYS A 292 -7.24 -15.90 3.36
CA LYS A 292 -7.55 -17.05 2.50
C LYS A 292 -6.44 -18.10 2.54
N LEU A 293 -5.19 -17.65 2.48
CA LEU A 293 -4.00 -18.52 2.44
C LEU A 293 -3.77 -19.25 3.76
N LYS A 294 -4.25 -18.72 4.91
CA LYS A 294 -4.12 -19.40 6.22
C LYS A 294 -4.71 -20.81 6.27
N ASN A 295 -5.67 -21.12 5.40
CA ASN A 295 -6.39 -22.40 5.37
C ASN A 295 -5.77 -23.42 4.39
N ILE A 296 -4.69 -23.06 3.68
CA ILE A 296 -4.04 -23.96 2.73
C ILE A 296 -3.14 -24.93 3.51
N LYS A 297 -3.51 -26.22 3.48
CA LYS A 297 -2.82 -27.32 4.17
C LYS A 297 -1.38 -27.57 3.70
N GLU A 298 -1.03 -27.12 2.49
CA GLU A 298 0.33 -27.29 1.95
C GLU A 298 1.34 -26.29 2.54
N LEU A 299 0.86 -25.27 3.25
CA LEU A 299 1.70 -24.36 4.01
C LEU A 299 1.88 -24.83 5.46
N SER A 300 1.10 -25.81 5.95
CA SER A 300 1.09 -26.30 7.35
C SER A 300 1.93 -27.55 7.53
#